data_AF-A0A7V9DGY7-F1
#
_entry.id   AF-A0A7V9DGY7-F1
#
_cell.length_a   1.000
_cell.length_b   1.000
_cell.length_c   1.000
_cell.angle_alpha   90.00
_cell.angle_beta   90.00
_cell.angle_gamma   90.00
#
_symmetry.space_group_name_H-M   'P 1'
#
loop_
_entity.id
_entity.type
_entity.pdbx_description
1 polymer ?
#
loop_
_entity_poly.entity_id
_entity_poly.type
_entity_poly.pdbx_seq_one_letter_code
_entity_poly.pdbx_strand_id
1 'polypeptide(L)' 'MSILVFLEHHESELQKGSLAVLSKAAQLGAGDVAGVVVGSGVSDLAGRAGKYGAAT' A
#
# COMPACT_ATOMS: atom_id res chain seq x y z
N MET A 1 -1.96 16.81 -4.47
CA MET A 1 -1.98 16.31 -3.08
C MET A 1 -1.34 14.93 -3.11
N SER A 2 -0.74 14.45 -2.02
CA SER A 2 -0.24 13.06 -1.96
C SER A 2 -1.03 12.30 -0.90
N ILE A 3 -1.35 11.03 -1.17
CA ILE A 3 -1.98 10.14 -0.19
C ILE A 3 -0.95 9.10 0.25
N LEU A 4 -0.78 8.96 1.55
CA LEU A 4 0.05 7.93 2.15
C LEU A 4 -0.86 6.91 2.83
N VAL A 5 -0.71 5.63 2.49
CA VAL A 5 -1.51 4.54 3.06
C VAL A 5 -0.60 3.56 3.78
N PHE A 6 -0.84 3.37 5.08
CA PHE A 6 -0.19 2.31 5.84
C PHE A 6 -0.76 0.96 5.44
N LEU A 7 0.14 0.03 5.11
CA LEU A 7 -0.16 -1.32 4.67
C LEU A 7 0.21 -2.29 5.78
N GLU A 8 -0.79 -2.64 6.59
CA GLU A 8 -0.67 -3.69 7.59
C GLU A 8 -0.27 -5.02 6.93
N HIS A 9 0.65 -5.73 7.58
CA HIS A 9 1.04 -7.08 7.21
C HIS A 9 1.03 -8.01 8.41
N HIS A 10 0.88 -9.29 8.14
CA HIS A 10 1.10 -10.36 9.10
C HIS A 10 1.91 -11.44 8.39
N GLU A 11 3.03 -11.85 9.01
CA GLU A 11 4.03 -12.71 8.37
C GLU A 11 4.50 -12.17 7.02
N SER A 12 4.26 -12.90 5.92
CA SER A 12 4.67 -12.51 4.57
C SER A 12 3.50 -12.05 3.70
N GLU A 13 2.40 -11.61 4.33
CA GLU A 13 1.16 -11.26 3.64
C GLU A 13 0.61 -9.89 4.03
N LEU A 14 0.25 -9.10 3.02
CA LEU A 14 -0.46 -7.83 3.20
C LEU A 14 -1.91 -8.10 3.57
N GLN A 15 -2.43 -7.34 4.53
CA GLN A 15 -3.81 -7.49 4.97
C GLN A 15 -4.77 -6.90 3.93
N LYS A 16 -5.85 -7.64 3.63
CA LYS A 16 -6.84 -7.22 2.62
C LYS A 16 -7.48 -5.86 2.95
N GLY A 17 -7.66 -5.57 4.23
CA GLY A 17 -8.23 -4.30 4.69
C GLY A 17 -7.39 -3.09 4.25
N SER A 18 -6.08 -3.12 4.47
CA SER A 18 -5.19 -2.03 4.07
C SER A 18 -5.08 -1.90 2.54
N LEU A 19 -5.09 -3.03 1.81
CA LEU A 19 -5.12 -3.03 0.34
C LEU A 19 -6.38 -2.40 -0.24
N ALA A 20 -7.55 -2.62 0.37
CA ALA A 20 -8.79 -1.97 -0.05
C ALA A 20 -8.73 -0.45 0.15
N VAL A 21 -8.09 0.02 1.23
CA VAL A 21 -7.86 1.46 1.47
C VAL A 21 -6.92 2.04 0.40
N LEU A 22 -5.85 1.33 0.05
CA LEU A 22 -4.92 1.74 -1.00
C LEU A 22 -5.63 1.87 -2.37
N SER A 23 -6.41 0.86 -2.75
CA SER A 23 -7.19 0.91 -4.00
C SER A 23 -8.22 2.03 -3.99
N LYS A 24 -8.83 2.32 -2.83
CA LYS A 24 -9.73 3.45 -2.71
C LYS A 24 -8.99 4.77 -2.88
N ALA A 25 -7.80 4.92 -2.28
CA ALA A 25 -6.98 6.11 -2.41
C ALA A 25 -6.61 6.40 -3.87
N ALA A 26 -6.23 5.37 -4.63
CA ALA A 26 -5.93 5.49 -6.06
C ALA A 26 -7.13 6.00 -6.89
N GLN A 27 -8.36 5.69 -6.47
CA GLN A 27 -9.58 6.17 -7.14
C GLN A 27 -9.96 7.61 -6.79
N LEU A 28 -9.40 8.20 -5.72
CA LEU A 28 -9.72 9.58 -5.32
C LEU A 28 -9.15 10.64 -6.27
N GLY A 29 -8.22 10.27 -7.16
CA GLY A 29 -7.67 11.17 -8.18
C GLY A 29 -6.89 12.36 -7.62
N ALA A 30 -6.41 12.26 -6.38
CA ALA A 30 -5.81 13.39 -5.66
C ALA A 30 -4.33 13.66 -6.00
N GLY A 31 -3.72 12.81 -6.84
CA GLY A 31 -2.29 12.81 -7.17
C GLY A 31 -1.63 11.48 -6.79
N ASP A 32 -0.36 11.52 -6.42
CA ASP A 32 0.41 10.32 -6.08
C ASP A 32 -0.11 9.62 -4.82
N VAL A 33 -0.12 8.29 -4.87
CA VAL A 33 -0.49 7.41 -3.77
C VAL A 33 0.70 6.52 -3.42
N ALA A 34 1.20 6.62 -2.19
CA ALA A 34 2.32 5.83 -1.70
C ALA A 34 1.85 4.81 -0.64
N GLY A 35 2.39 3.59 -0.73
CA GLY A 35 2.15 2.52 0.24
C GLY A 35 3.29 2.42 1.26
N VAL A 36 2.99 2.30 2.55
CA VAL A 36 4.00 2.17 3.61
C VAL A 36 3.85 0.82 4.31
N VAL A 37 4.86 -0.03 4.20
CA VAL A 37 4.98 -1.26 4.99
C VAL A 37 6.08 -1.08 6.02
N VAL A 38 5.83 -1.43 7.28
CA VAL A 38 6.80 -1.32 8.38
C VAL A 38 7.06 -2.69 8.98
N GLY A 39 8.32 -3.15 8.92
CA GLY A 39 8.74 -4.44 9.46
C GLY A 39 10.13 -4.84 8.98
N SER A 40 10.65 -5.97 9.48
CA SER A 40 11.89 -6.56 8.97
C SER A 40 11.60 -7.47 7.77
N GLY A 41 12.48 -7.46 6.76
CA GLY A 41 12.36 -8.34 5.58
C GLY A 41 11.17 -8.02 4.65
N VAL A 42 10.59 -6.82 4.73
CA VAL A 42 9.35 -6.48 4.02
C VAL A 42 9.55 -5.91 2.60
N SER A 43 10.77 -5.83 2.07
CA SER A 43 11.04 -5.22 0.75
C SER A 43 10.25 -5.88 -0.38
N ASP A 44 10.25 -7.22 -0.45
CA ASP A 44 9.49 -7.95 -1.47
C ASP A 44 7.97 -7.82 -1.25
N LEU A 45 7.55 -7.72 0.01
CA LEU A 45 6.16 -7.53 0.39
C LEU A 45 5.63 -6.15 -0.07
N ALA A 46 6.43 -5.10 0.09
CA ALA A 46 6.10 -3.75 -0.35
C ALA A 46 5.88 -3.68 -1.87
N GLY A 47 6.72 -4.38 -2.66
CA GLY A 47 6.58 -4.43 -4.12
C GLY A 47 5.22 -4.97 -4.60
N ARG A 48 4.52 -5.79 -3.79
CA ARG A 48 3.19 -6.32 -4.13
C ARG A 48 2.10 -5.25 -4.12
N ALA A 49 2.29 -4.15 -3.40
CA ALA A 49 1.32 -3.07 -3.24
C ALA A 49 1.02 -2.31 -4.55
N GLY A 50 1.97 -2.31 -5.51
CA GLY A 50 1.77 -1.65 -6.81
C GLY A 50 0.55 -2.17 -7.58
N LYS A 51 0.19 -3.45 -7.40
CA LYS A 51 -1.02 -4.06 -7.98
C LYS A 51 -2.33 -3.41 -7.51
N TYR A 52 -2.28 -2.69 -6.40
CA TYR A 52 -3.44 -2.09 -5.72
C TYR A 52 -3.46 -0.57 -5.82
N GLY A 53 -2.52 0.04 -6.56
CA GLY A 53 -2.50 1.47 -6.85
C GLY A 53 -1.43 2.28 -6.11
N ALA A 54 -0.45 1.64 -5.47
CA ALA A 54 0.74 2.34 -4.99
C ALA A 54 1.65 2.74 -6.17
N ALA A 55 2.00 4.01 -6.25
CA ALA A 55 3.00 4.55 -7.18
C ALA A 55 4.43 4.43 -6.64
N THR A 56 4.59 4.31 -5.33
CA THR A 56 5.85 4.09 -4.62
C THR A 56 5.59 3.30 -3.34
#